data_AF-A0A9W6XDV8-F1
#
_entry.id   AF-A0A9W6XDV8-F1
#
_cell.length_a   1.000
_cell.length_b   1.000
_cell.length_c   1.000
_cell.angle_alpha   90.00
_cell.angle_beta   90.00
_cell.angle_gamma   90.00
#
_symmetry.space_group_name_H-M   'P 1'
#
loop_
_entity.id
_entity.type
_entity.pdbx_description
1 polymer ?
#
loop_
_entity_poly.entity_id
_entity_poly.type
_entity_poly.pdbx_seq_one_letter_code
_entity_poly.pdbx_strand_id
1 'polypeptide(L)'
;MLVHGQSAFEVFAKPVVSEDGTSVRYDGFATFTQGDLQFTYVLVDGKAYIVETTGNGTTSAASKTIRCLESITPFDSIVAALNTLKIIPRSEVADDFGEGCGSGTLLQTTRPFGGVNFSVCALGADGFVAYGGSMIMQVEYDVNPYLNISTPAVTDGSATCGIVSKPTPVTSTTLALLIGAEV
;
A
#
# COMPACT_ATOMS: atom_id res chain seq x y z
N MET A 1 6.99 -11.21 -7.30
CA MET A 1 6.53 -11.70 -5.98
C MET A 1 5.18 -12.37 -6.17
N LEU A 2 4.86 -13.42 -5.42
CA LEU A 2 3.52 -14.00 -5.38
C LEU A 2 2.99 -13.88 -3.95
N VAL A 3 1.77 -13.35 -3.80
CA VAL A 3 1.06 -13.35 -2.52
C VAL A 3 -0.13 -14.27 -2.68
N HIS A 4 -0.19 -15.35 -1.89
CA HIS A 4 -1.20 -16.39 -2.03
C HIS A 4 -1.32 -16.98 -3.45
N GLY A 5 -0.20 -16.99 -4.20
CA GLY A 5 -0.16 -17.47 -5.59
C GLY A 5 -0.55 -16.43 -6.64
N GLN A 6 -0.90 -15.21 -6.24
CA GLN A 6 -1.29 -14.12 -7.13
C GLN A 6 -0.12 -13.19 -7.41
N SER A 7 0.08 -12.83 -8.68
CA SER A 7 1.09 -11.87 -9.13
C SER A 7 0.54 -10.46 -9.35
N ALA A 8 -0.77 -10.31 -9.43
CA ALA A 8 -1.50 -9.06 -9.52
C ALA A 8 -2.59 -9.05 -8.47
N PHE A 9 -2.69 -7.98 -7.70
CA PHE A 9 -3.62 -7.84 -6.60
C PHE A 9 -3.86 -6.37 -6.30
N GLU A 10 -5.00 -6.08 -5.69
CA GLU A 10 -5.39 -4.74 -5.29
C GLU A 10 -5.17 -4.54 -3.79
N VAL A 11 -4.79 -3.32 -3.41
CA VAL A 11 -4.63 -2.89 -2.02
C VAL A 11 -5.41 -1.61 -1.84
N PHE A 12 -6.34 -1.61 -0.89
CA PHE A 12 -7.04 -0.41 -0.48
C PHE A 12 -6.28 0.21 0.69
N ALA A 13 -5.86 1.45 0.53
CA ALA A 13 -5.05 2.15 1.52
C ALA A 13 -5.61 3.56 1.75
N LYS A 14 -5.70 3.94 3.03
CA LYS A 14 -6.10 5.25 3.50
C LYS A 14 -4.92 5.88 4.24
N PRO A 15 -4.33 6.96 3.72
CA PRO A 15 -3.31 7.69 4.47
C PRO A 15 -3.94 8.35 5.70
N VAL A 16 -3.30 8.16 6.85
CA VAL A 16 -3.56 8.84 8.12
C VAL A 16 -2.39 9.78 8.36
N VAL A 17 -2.57 11.03 7.95
CA VAL A 17 -1.56 12.09 8.07
C VAL A 17 -1.63 12.68 9.48
N SER A 18 -0.47 12.94 10.09
CA SER A 18 -0.41 13.65 11.37
C SER A 18 -0.94 15.08 11.27
N GLU A 19 -1.37 15.64 12.38
CA GLU A 19 -1.96 17.00 12.42
C GLU A 19 -1.01 18.09 11.88
N ASP A 20 0.29 17.92 12.09
CA ASP A 20 1.35 18.80 11.59
C ASP A 20 1.77 18.52 10.13
N GLY A 21 1.20 17.49 9.49
CA GLY A 21 1.52 17.11 8.12
C GLY A 21 2.91 16.48 7.95
N THR A 22 3.63 16.14 9.03
CA THR A 22 5.03 15.70 8.93
C THR A 22 5.20 14.19 8.86
N SER A 23 4.16 13.42 9.18
CA SER A 23 4.22 11.96 9.20
C SER A 23 2.94 11.32 8.67
N VAL A 24 3.06 10.09 8.19
CA VAL A 24 1.94 9.31 7.66
C VAL A 24 1.97 7.90 8.22
N ARG A 25 0.80 7.35 8.51
CA ARG A 25 0.55 5.92 8.65
C ARG A 25 -0.49 5.53 7.62
N TYR A 26 -0.54 4.26 7.23
CA TYR A 26 -1.65 3.73 6.44
C TYR A 26 -2.54 2.86 7.29
N ASP A 27 -3.84 3.04 7.10
CA ASP A 27 -4.81 1.99 7.38
C ASP A 27 -5.24 1.41 6.03
N GLY A 28 -5.48 0.11 5.93
CA GLY A 28 -5.78 -0.51 4.65
C GLY A 28 -6.17 -1.97 4.77
N PHE A 29 -6.55 -2.55 3.63
CA PHE A 29 -6.70 -3.99 3.52
C PHE A 29 -6.40 -4.49 2.11
N ALA A 30 -6.06 -5.78 2.03
CA ALA A 30 -5.93 -6.51 0.78
C ALA A 30 -6.51 -7.90 0.97
N THR A 31 -7.26 -8.38 -0.02
CA THR A 31 -7.94 -9.68 0.03
C THR A 31 -7.40 -10.58 -1.07
N PHE A 32 -7.07 -11.81 -0.68
CA PHE A 32 -6.53 -12.83 -1.57
C PHE A 32 -7.41 -14.08 -1.49
N THR A 33 -7.63 -14.72 -2.63
CA THR A 33 -8.37 -15.98 -2.73
C THR A 33 -7.42 -17.08 -3.17
N GLN A 34 -7.44 -18.20 -2.47
CA GLN A 34 -6.66 -19.40 -2.76
C GLN A 34 -7.53 -20.65 -2.59
N GLY A 35 -8.03 -21.20 -3.70
CA GLY A 35 -9.02 -22.28 -3.65
C GLY A 35 -10.28 -21.81 -2.94
N ASP A 36 -10.69 -22.54 -1.90
CA ASP A 36 -11.86 -22.23 -1.06
C ASP A 36 -11.55 -21.33 0.15
N LEU A 37 -10.32 -20.84 0.25
CA LEU A 37 -9.85 -19.94 1.31
C LEU A 37 -9.80 -18.50 0.81
N GLN A 38 -10.26 -17.58 1.67
CA GLN A 38 -10.04 -16.16 1.51
C GLN A 38 -9.20 -15.62 2.66
N PHE A 39 -8.12 -14.90 2.33
CA PHE A 39 -7.23 -14.24 3.27
C PHE A 39 -7.35 -12.73 3.11
N THR A 40 -7.85 -12.05 4.13
CA THR A 40 -7.86 -10.58 4.18
C THR A 40 -6.84 -10.09 5.18
N TYR A 41 -5.85 -9.35 4.70
CA TYR A 41 -4.89 -8.62 5.52
C TYR A 41 -5.50 -7.27 5.85
N VAL A 42 -5.53 -6.88 7.12
CA VAL A 42 -6.05 -5.60 7.58
C VAL A 42 -4.99 -4.89 8.40
N LEU A 43 -4.73 -3.63 8.10
CA LEU A 43 -3.96 -2.71 8.92
C LEU A 43 -4.88 -1.58 9.36
N VAL A 44 -5.07 -1.41 10.67
CA VAL A 44 -5.94 -0.36 11.20
C VAL A 44 -5.42 0.09 12.55
N ASP A 45 -5.34 1.41 12.76
CA ASP A 45 -4.76 2.01 13.97
C ASP A 45 -3.37 1.47 14.31
N GLY A 46 -2.58 1.15 13.29
CA GLY A 46 -1.24 0.58 13.43
C GLY A 46 -1.19 -0.89 13.87
N LYS A 47 -2.33 -1.57 13.99
CA LYS A 47 -2.45 -2.99 14.32
C LYS A 47 -2.73 -3.80 13.05
N ALA A 48 -2.05 -4.92 12.90
CA ALA A 48 -2.20 -5.77 11.73
C ALA A 48 -2.90 -7.09 12.08
N TYR A 49 -3.79 -7.52 11.18
CA TYR A 49 -4.63 -8.70 11.31
C TYR A 49 -4.58 -9.50 10.02
N ILE A 50 -4.72 -10.82 10.16
CA ILE A 50 -5.10 -11.70 9.06
C ILE A 50 -6.45 -12.34 9.40
N VAL A 51 -7.40 -12.18 8.49
CA VAL A 51 -8.72 -12.81 8.54
C VAL A 51 -8.73 -13.93 7.52
N GLU A 52 -8.80 -15.16 7.99
CA GLU A 52 -8.95 -16.35 7.18
C GLU A 52 -10.43 -16.75 7.18
N THR A 53 -11.04 -16.80 6.01
CA THR A 53 -12.43 -17.23 5.82
C THR A 53 -12.45 -18.50 4.97
N THR A 54 -13.09 -19.55 5.48
CA THR A 54 -13.31 -20.83 4.78
C THR A 54 -14.75 -20.92 4.32
N GLY A 55 -14.99 -21.19 3.03
CA GLY A 55 -16.32 -21.50 2.48
C GLY A 55 -16.87 -20.47 1.48
N ASN A 56 -17.58 -20.97 0.47
CA ASN A 56 -18.21 -20.18 -0.59
C ASN A 56 -19.69 -19.91 -0.28
N GLY A 57 -20.25 -18.82 -0.81
CA GLY A 57 -21.56 -18.24 -0.43
C GLY A 57 -22.83 -19.09 -0.68
N THR A 58 -22.69 -20.39 -0.94
CA THR A 58 -23.80 -21.28 -1.30
C THR A 58 -24.05 -22.44 -0.34
N THR A 59 -23.12 -22.84 0.55
CA THR A 59 -23.40 -23.84 1.60
C THR A 59 -22.43 -23.78 2.78
N SER A 60 -23.00 -23.83 3.99
CA SER A 60 -22.38 -24.17 5.28
C SER A 60 -21.49 -23.11 5.91
N ALA A 61 -21.79 -22.78 7.17
CA ALA A 61 -21.22 -21.71 8.00
C ALA A 61 -19.76 -21.37 7.64
N ALA A 62 -19.55 -20.18 7.07
CA ALA A 62 -18.21 -19.66 6.83
C ALA A 62 -17.50 -19.51 8.18
N SER A 63 -16.51 -20.37 8.45
CA SER A 63 -15.68 -20.19 9.64
C SER A 63 -14.69 -19.06 9.35
N LYS A 64 -14.54 -18.17 10.34
CA LYS A 64 -13.60 -17.06 10.30
C LYS A 64 -12.59 -17.24 11.43
N THR A 65 -11.31 -17.22 11.07
CA THR A 65 -10.22 -17.18 12.04
C THR A 65 -9.50 -15.85 11.88
N ILE A 66 -9.41 -15.09 12.96
CA ILE A 66 -8.69 -13.82 13.01
C ILE A 66 -7.45 -14.01 13.88
N ARG A 67 -6.28 -13.63 13.37
CA ARG A 67 -5.01 -13.67 14.07
C ARG A 67 -4.28 -12.33 13.94
N CYS A 68 -3.52 -11.98 14.97
CA CYS A 68 -2.61 -10.83 14.90
C CYS A 68 -1.42 -11.12 13.98
N LEU A 69 -0.96 -10.10 13.26
CA LEU A 69 0.32 -10.11 12.57
C LEU A 69 1.33 -9.32 13.40
N GLU A 70 2.47 -9.93 13.70
CA GLU A 70 3.54 -9.31 14.50
C GLU A 70 4.39 -8.32 13.69
N SER A 71 4.32 -8.36 12.35
CA SER A 71 5.06 -7.45 11.48
C SER A 71 4.40 -7.29 10.10
N ILE A 72 4.64 -6.14 9.47
CA ILE A 72 4.25 -5.80 8.10
C ILE A 72 5.47 -5.29 7.30
N THR A 73 6.66 -5.75 7.67
CA THR A 73 7.97 -5.20 7.29
C THR A 73 8.20 -4.89 5.80
N PRO A 74 7.64 -5.62 4.81
CA PRO A 74 7.75 -5.20 3.41
C PRO A 74 7.10 -3.83 3.15
N PHE A 75 5.96 -3.55 3.81
CA PHE A 75 5.18 -2.34 3.62
C PHE A 75 5.73 -1.14 4.41
N ASP A 76 6.34 -1.37 5.57
CA ASP A 76 6.96 -0.30 6.38
C ASP A 76 8.10 0.42 5.64
N SER A 77 8.75 -0.26 4.70
CA SER A 77 9.88 0.30 3.95
C SER A 77 9.48 1.09 2.69
N ILE A 78 8.21 1.07 2.29
CA ILE A 78 7.74 1.82 1.11
C ILE A 78 7.86 3.32 1.35
N VAL A 79 7.36 3.82 2.48
CA VAL A 79 7.44 5.25 2.83
C VAL A 79 8.90 5.70 2.91
N ALA A 80 9.77 4.86 3.45
CA ALA A 80 11.21 5.13 3.51
C ALA A 80 11.83 5.26 2.11
N ALA A 81 11.42 4.44 1.15
CA ALA A 81 11.88 4.54 -0.24
C ALA A 81 11.32 5.79 -0.94
N LEU A 82 10.02 6.08 -0.76
CA LEU A 82 9.37 7.27 -1.33
C LEU A 82 9.98 8.57 -0.79
N ASN A 83 10.45 8.59 0.45
CA ASN A 83 11.20 9.72 1.04
C ASN A 83 12.52 10.03 0.33
N THR A 84 12.95 9.18 -0.59
CA THR A 84 14.18 9.36 -1.36
C THR A 84 13.93 9.77 -2.81
N LEU A 85 12.68 10.03 -3.18
CA LEU A 85 12.30 10.48 -4.50
C LEU A 85 12.98 11.80 -4.85
N LYS A 86 13.49 11.87 -6.06
CA LYS A 86 13.98 13.10 -6.68
C LYS A 86 13.38 13.27 -8.06
N ILE A 87 13.07 14.51 -8.41
CA ILE A 87 12.70 14.86 -9.78
C ILE A 87 13.90 14.62 -10.68
N ILE A 88 13.66 13.96 -11.80
CA ILE A 88 14.67 13.67 -12.81
C ILE A 88 14.22 14.14 -14.18
N PRO A 89 15.15 14.54 -15.07
CA PRO A 89 14.80 14.91 -16.43
C PRO A 89 14.33 13.67 -17.21
N ARG A 90 13.44 13.88 -18.19
CA ARG A 90 12.93 12.81 -19.07
C ARG A 90 14.04 12.01 -19.75
N SER A 91 15.17 12.64 -20.06
CA SER A 91 16.34 12.01 -20.68
C SER A 91 17.07 10.99 -19.79
N GLU A 92 16.77 10.93 -18.49
CA GLU A 92 17.39 9.99 -17.55
C GLU A 92 16.58 8.71 -17.32
N VAL A 93 15.41 8.58 -17.95
CA VAL A 93 14.58 7.37 -17.85
C VAL A 93 14.44 6.71 -19.20
N ALA A 94 14.17 5.40 -19.20
CA ALA A 94 13.90 4.65 -20.42
C ALA A 94 12.79 5.34 -21.23
N ASP A 95 13.02 5.52 -22.53
CA ASP A 95 12.18 6.34 -23.42
C ASP A 95 10.69 5.95 -23.34
N ASP A 96 10.38 4.65 -23.34
CA ASP A 96 9.00 4.15 -23.25
C ASP A 96 8.26 4.63 -21.98
N PHE A 97 8.96 4.73 -20.85
CA PHE A 97 8.37 5.23 -19.60
C PHE A 97 8.35 6.76 -19.56
N GLY A 98 9.42 7.41 -20.01
CA GLY A 98 9.52 8.86 -20.05
C GLY A 98 8.45 9.50 -20.95
N GLU A 99 8.22 8.92 -22.14
CA GLU A 99 7.15 9.31 -23.05
C GLU A 99 5.77 8.95 -22.50
N GLY A 100 5.64 7.74 -21.93
CA GLY A 100 4.40 7.25 -21.33
C GLY A 100 3.89 8.11 -20.16
N CYS A 101 4.79 8.83 -19.48
CA CYS A 101 4.43 9.73 -18.38
C CYS A 101 3.77 11.05 -18.85
N GLY A 102 3.85 11.38 -20.14
CA GLY A 102 3.21 12.58 -20.70
C GLY A 102 3.60 13.87 -19.95
N SER A 103 2.60 14.63 -19.50
CA SER A 103 2.79 15.87 -18.74
C SER A 103 3.09 15.67 -17.25
N GLY A 104 3.11 14.42 -16.76
CA GLY A 104 3.40 14.11 -15.36
C GLY A 104 4.83 14.45 -14.92
N THR A 105 5.03 14.46 -13.61
CA THR A 105 6.35 14.67 -12.98
C THR A 105 7.07 13.33 -12.86
N LEU A 106 8.24 13.23 -13.50
CA LEU A 106 9.11 12.07 -13.38
C LEU A 106 9.98 12.16 -12.13
N LEU A 107 9.90 11.12 -11.31
CA LEU A 107 10.65 10.98 -10.08
C LEU A 107 11.39 9.64 -10.09
N GLN A 108 12.48 9.55 -9.34
CA GLN A 108 13.14 8.28 -9.10
C GLN A 108 13.62 8.17 -7.66
N THR A 109 13.46 6.99 -7.07
CA THR A 109 14.01 6.70 -5.74
C THR A 109 15.53 6.70 -5.81
N THR A 110 16.18 7.41 -4.89
CA THR A 110 17.64 7.39 -4.76
C THR A 110 18.14 6.28 -3.83
N ARG A 111 17.24 5.60 -3.11
CA ARG A 111 17.54 4.36 -2.39
C ARG A 111 16.64 3.22 -2.89
N PRO A 112 17.20 2.02 -3.14
CA PRO A 112 16.42 0.90 -3.62
C PRO A 112 15.37 0.42 -2.61
N PHE A 113 14.18 0.10 -3.09
CA PHE A 113 13.16 -0.68 -2.37
C PHE A 113 13.22 -2.13 -2.87
N GLY A 114 13.37 -3.10 -1.96
CA GLY A 114 13.54 -4.50 -2.36
C GLY A 114 14.76 -4.74 -3.27
N GLY A 115 15.78 -3.88 -3.20
CA GLY A 115 16.98 -3.96 -4.04
C GLY A 115 16.83 -3.31 -5.43
N VAL A 116 15.70 -2.68 -5.73
CA VAL A 116 15.44 -2.05 -7.04
C VAL A 116 15.10 -0.58 -6.88
N ASN A 117 15.62 0.27 -7.77
CA ASN A 117 15.19 1.67 -7.86
C ASN A 117 13.86 1.74 -8.60
N PHE A 118 12.94 2.55 -8.08
CA PHE A 118 11.65 2.79 -8.71
C PHE A 118 11.67 4.12 -9.43
N SER A 119 11.20 4.10 -10.68
CA SER A 119 10.82 5.29 -11.43
C SER A 119 9.33 5.52 -11.23
N VAL A 120 8.93 6.75 -10.92
CA VAL A 120 7.55 7.13 -10.61
C VAL A 120 7.13 8.25 -11.56
N CYS A 121 5.95 8.07 -12.16
CA CYS A 121 5.27 9.10 -12.93
C CYS A 121 4.11 9.61 -12.08
N ALA A 122 4.26 10.81 -11.50
CA ALA A 122 3.22 11.44 -10.70
C ALA A 122 2.28 12.24 -11.61
N LEU A 123 0.97 12.01 -11.47
CA LEU A 123 -0.09 12.59 -12.29
C LEU A 123 -1.03 13.49 -11.47
N GLY A 124 -0.56 13.98 -10.31
CA GLY A 124 -1.36 14.83 -9.42
C GLY A 124 -2.57 14.07 -8.87
N ALA A 125 -3.77 14.60 -9.09
CA ALA A 125 -5.02 14.00 -8.63
C ALA A 125 -5.42 12.71 -9.37
N ASP A 126 -4.83 12.44 -10.54
CA ASP A 126 -5.13 11.23 -11.33
C ASP A 126 -4.37 9.99 -10.85
N GLY A 127 -3.47 10.13 -9.87
CA GLY A 127 -2.70 9.00 -9.35
C GLY A 127 -1.21 9.08 -9.61
N PHE A 128 -0.57 7.92 -9.58
CA PHE A 128 0.78 7.74 -10.09
C PHE A 128 1.02 6.31 -10.53
N VAL A 129 2.02 6.13 -11.40
CA VAL A 129 2.50 4.81 -11.78
C VAL A 129 3.98 4.69 -11.42
N ALA A 130 4.35 3.58 -10.76
CA ALA A 130 5.71 3.30 -10.34
C ALA A 130 6.20 1.97 -10.95
N TYR A 131 7.41 1.99 -11.50
CA TYR A 131 8.04 0.85 -12.15
C TYR A 131 9.36 0.52 -11.48
N GLY A 132 9.57 -0.75 -11.16
CA GLY A 132 10.82 -1.25 -10.60
C GLY A 132 11.01 -2.72 -10.95
N GLY A 133 11.99 -3.02 -11.82
CA GLY A 133 12.27 -4.39 -12.25
C GLY A 133 11.07 -5.00 -12.96
N SER A 134 10.47 -6.04 -12.37
CA SER A 134 9.24 -6.68 -12.87
C SER A 134 7.97 -6.26 -12.13
N MET A 135 8.07 -5.27 -11.25
CA MET A 135 6.93 -4.74 -10.49
C MET A 135 6.44 -3.44 -11.11
N ILE A 136 5.12 -3.36 -11.29
CA ILE A 136 4.40 -2.16 -11.69
C ILE A 136 3.38 -1.91 -10.59
N MET A 137 3.34 -0.68 -10.07
CA MET A 137 2.33 -0.22 -9.13
C MET A 137 1.58 0.92 -9.78
N GLN A 138 0.27 0.79 -9.88
CA GLN A 138 -0.62 1.86 -10.31
C GLN A 138 -1.44 2.26 -9.09
N VAL A 139 -1.42 3.55 -8.77
CA VAL A 139 -2.17 4.13 -7.67
C VAL A 139 -3.20 5.06 -8.25
N GLU A 140 -4.44 4.88 -7.82
CA GLU A 140 -5.57 5.74 -8.12
C GLU A 140 -6.10 6.28 -6.79
N TYR A 141 -6.38 7.58 -6.74
CA TYR A 141 -6.98 8.17 -5.55
C TYR A 141 -8.49 8.06 -5.62
N ASP A 142 -9.03 7.07 -4.92
CA ASP A 142 -10.46 6.96 -4.73
C ASP A 142 -10.91 7.86 -3.57
N VAL A 143 -11.86 8.75 -3.84
CA VAL A 143 -12.47 9.64 -2.83
C VAL A 143 -13.62 8.97 -2.10
N ASN A 144 -13.85 7.67 -2.30
CA ASN A 144 -14.95 6.94 -1.71
C ASN A 144 -14.98 7.09 -0.17
N PRO A 145 -15.92 7.88 0.38
CA PRO A 145 -15.97 8.17 1.81
C PRO A 145 -16.46 6.97 2.62
N TYR A 146 -16.92 5.91 1.94
CA TYR A 146 -17.48 4.70 2.55
C TYR A 146 -16.44 3.59 2.73
N LEU A 147 -15.16 3.82 2.41
CA LEU A 147 -14.08 2.89 2.75
C LEU A 147 -13.88 2.85 4.28
N ASN A 148 -14.73 2.10 4.95
CA ASN A 148 -14.72 1.97 6.40
C ASN A 148 -13.86 0.76 6.79
N ILE A 149 -12.60 1.03 7.11
CA ILE A 149 -11.66 0.02 7.59
C ILE A 149 -11.89 -0.14 9.09
N SER A 150 -12.44 -1.28 9.49
CA SER A 150 -12.78 -1.55 10.89
C SER A 150 -11.87 -2.61 11.50
N THR A 151 -11.65 -2.50 12.81
CA THR A 151 -10.88 -3.50 13.56
C THR A 151 -11.65 -4.83 13.61
N PRO A 152 -11.08 -5.94 13.11
CA PRO A 152 -11.70 -7.25 13.26
C PRO A 152 -11.73 -7.69 14.73
N ALA A 153 -12.81 -8.36 15.13
CA ALA A 153 -12.88 -9.01 16.45
C ALA A 153 -11.98 -10.25 16.45
N VAL A 154 -10.98 -10.29 17.33
CA VAL A 154 -10.01 -11.40 17.35
C VAL A 154 -10.64 -12.66 17.95
N THR A 155 -10.40 -13.81 17.33
CA THR A 155 -11.01 -15.10 17.71
C THR A 155 -10.09 -15.98 18.56
N ASP A 156 -8.83 -15.60 18.73
CA ASP A 156 -7.80 -16.39 19.43
C ASP A 156 -7.75 -16.18 20.96
N GLY A 157 -8.66 -15.35 21.50
CA GLY A 157 -8.72 -15.04 22.93
C GLY A 157 -7.76 -13.94 23.39
N SER A 158 -6.97 -13.35 22.49
CA SER A 158 -6.23 -12.11 22.79
C SER A 158 -7.21 -10.94 22.94
N ALA A 159 -6.93 -10.03 23.89
CA ALA A 159 -7.79 -8.87 24.11
C ALA A 159 -7.72 -7.88 22.94
N THR A 160 -6.51 -7.63 22.40
CA THR A 160 -6.25 -6.80 21.22
C THR A 160 -4.86 -7.12 20.64
N CYS A 161 -4.65 -6.89 19.33
CA CYS A 161 -3.33 -6.97 18.71
C CYS A 161 -2.40 -5.82 19.11
N GLY A 162 -1.09 -6.07 19.07
CA GLY A 162 -0.04 -5.07 19.28
C GLY A 162 0.10 -4.08 18.11
N ILE A 163 0.68 -2.91 18.39
CA ILE A 163 1.02 -1.91 17.37
C ILE A 163 2.27 -2.38 16.62
N VAL A 164 2.14 -2.55 15.31
CA VAL A 164 3.23 -2.97 14.42
C VAL A 164 3.59 -1.90 13.38
N SER A 165 2.69 -0.94 13.13
CA SER A 165 2.95 0.19 12.23
C SER A 165 2.83 1.51 12.99
N LYS A 166 3.85 2.35 12.89
CA LYS A 166 3.89 3.68 13.51
C LYS A 166 3.88 4.74 12.40
N PRO A 167 3.37 5.95 12.69
CA PRO A 167 3.53 7.08 11.78
C PRO A 167 5.01 7.27 11.41
N THR A 168 5.27 7.35 10.10
CA THR A 168 6.62 7.52 9.55
C THR A 168 6.76 8.94 9.03
N PRO A 169 7.83 9.67 9.39
CA PRO A 169 8.08 11.01 8.85
C PRO A 169 8.14 10.99 7.32
N VAL A 170 7.62 12.04 6.68
CA VAL A 170 7.59 12.16 5.22
C VAL A 170 8.21 13.45 4.74
N THR A 171 8.82 13.42 3.56
CA THR A 171 9.18 14.64 2.82
C THR A 171 7.93 15.28 2.23
N SER A 172 8.01 16.56 1.83
CA SER A 172 6.90 17.25 1.16
C SER A 172 6.49 16.56 -0.15
N THR A 173 7.46 16.14 -0.96
CA THR A 173 7.27 15.38 -2.21
C THR A 173 6.55 14.06 -1.95
N THR A 174 6.99 13.32 -0.92
CA THR A 174 6.34 12.06 -0.53
C THR A 174 4.93 12.31 -0.05
N LEU A 175 4.71 13.30 0.81
CA LEU A 175 3.37 13.62 1.28
C LEU A 175 2.43 13.95 0.11
N ALA A 176 2.86 14.82 -0.81
CA ALA A 176 2.07 15.18 -1.98
C ALA A 176 1.70 13.96 -2.82
N LEU A 177 2.67 13.10 -3.11
CA LEU A 177 2.46 11.84 -3.83
C LEU A 177 1.55 10.86 -3.08
N LEU A 178 1.47 10.91 -1.75
CA LEU A 178 0.68 9.95 -0.97
C LEU A 178 -0.78 10.37 -0.79
N ILE A 179 -1.09 11.66 -1.00
CA ILE A 179 -2.43 12.23 -0.83
C ILE A 179 -3.03 12.74 -2.15
N GLY A 180 -2.34 12.56 -3.28
CA GLY A 180 -2.80 13.03 -4.59
C GLY A 180 -2.74 14.53 -4.79
N ALA A 181 -1.75 15.19 -4.16
CA ALA A 181 -1.43 16.57 -4.47
C ALA A 181 -0.33 16.66 -5.53
N GLU A 182 -0.21 17.85 -6.14
CA GLU A 182 0.86 18.17 -7.09
C GLU A 182 2.24 18.04 -6.43
N VAL A 183 3.18 17.44 -7.15
CA VAL A 183 4.56 17.16 -6.72
C VAL A 183 5.54 18.17 -7.31
#